data_AF-A0A922JKY7-F1
#
_entry.id   AF-A0A922JKY7-F1
#
_cell.length_a   1.000
_cell.length_b   1.000
_cell.length_c   1.000
_cell.angle_alpha   90.00
_cell.angle_beta   90.00
_cell.angle_gamma   90.00
#
_symmetry.space_group_name_H-M   'P 1'
#
loop_
_entity.id
_entity.type
_entity.pdbx_description
1 polymer ?
#
loop_
_entity_poly.entity_id
_entity_poly.type
_entity_poly.pdbx_seq_one_letter_code
_entity_poly.pdbx_strand_id
1 'polypeptide(L)'
;MRALVEAEDPSAKEVDNFMIRRFLRARDLDIEKASNLFLKYLSWRQKFVPNGFIGASEIPNELAHNKMFMQGLDKNGRPIVVVFGGRHKQNNIEEFKRFVVYTLDKICSRMPGGQEKFVCIGDLKGWGYSNSDIRGYLAALSILQDCYPERLGKLFIVHVPYLFMTAWKAVYPFIDSKTKKKVKHEMSFLARKCIFMHAN
;
A
#
# COMPACT_ATOMS: atom_id res chain seq x y z
N MET A 1 -4.95 -19.56 -14.87
CA MET A 1 -4.38 -18.19 -14.83
C MET A 1 -3.02 -18.12 -15.52
N ARG A 2 -1.95 -18.77 -15.02
CA ARG A 2 -0.59 -18.66 -15.60
C ARG A 2 -0.56 -18.82 -17.13
N ALA A 3 -1.10 -19.91 -17.64
CA ALA A 3 -1.17 -20.14 -19.09
C ALA A 3 -1.93 -19.05 -19.87
N LEU A 4 -2.96 -18.44 -19.27
CA LEU A 4 -3.73 -17.35 -19.92
C LEU A 4 -2.88 -16.08 -20.01
N VAL A 5 -2.29 -15.67 -18.89
CA VAL A 5 -1.53 -14.41 -18.84
C VAL A 5 -0.22 -14.50 -19.64
N GLU A 6 0.41 -15.68 -19.73
CA GLU A 6 1.60 -15.90 -20.55
C GLU A 6 1.31 -15.93 -22.06
N ALA A 7 0.08 -16.31 -22.44
CA ALA A 7 -0.35 -16.25 -23.83
C ALA A 7 -0.61 -14.80 -24.29
N GLU A 8 -1.08 -13.93 -23.39
CA GLU A 8 -1.35 -12.52 -23.68
C GLU A 8 -0.13 -11.61 -23.50
N ASP A 9 0.68 -11.82 -22.46
CA ASP A 9 1.91 -11.08 -22.20
C ASP A 9 3.05 -12.05 -21.82
N PRO A 10 4.00 -12.33 -22.73
CA PRO A 10 5.11 -13.24 -22.48
C PRO A 10 5.99 -12.87 -21.29
N SER A 11 6.03 -11.60 -20.86
CA SER A 11 6.77 -11.18 -19.67
C SER A 11 6.24 -11.80 -18.37
N ALA A 12 5.00 -12.32 -18.38
CA ALA A 12 4.46 -13.10 -17.27
C ALA A 12 5.27 -14.36 -16.93
N LYS A 13 6.12 -14.85 -17.85
CA LYS A 13 7.04 -15.97 -17.57
C LYS A 13 8.12 -15.62 -16.54
N GLU A 14 8.45 -14.35 -16.40
CA GLU A 14 9.47 -13.87 -15.46
C GLU A 14 8.95 -13.75 -14.03
N VAL A 15 7.62 -13.85 -13.83
CA VAL A 15 7.02 -13.70 -12.49
C VAL A 15 6.89 -15.02 -11.74
N ASP A 16 7.16 -14.97 -10.43
CA ASP A 16 7.03 -16.12 -9.55
C ASP A 16 5.56 -16.53 -9.31
N ASN A 17 5.37 -17.77 -8.83
CA ASN A 17 4.05 -18.29 -8.50
C ASN A 17 3.39 -17.58 -7.31
N PHE A 18 4.16 -16.99 -6.39
CA PHE A 18 3.62 -16.24 -5.25
C PHE A 18 2.88 -14.99 -5.73
N MET A 19 3.42 -14.31 -6.74
CA MET A 19 2.81 -13.16 -7.38
C MET A 19 1.47 -13.50 -8.00
N ILE A 20 1.41 -14.52 -8.85
CA ILE A 20 0.14 -14.94 -9.47
C ILE A 20 -0.90 -15.29 -8.40
N ARG A 21 -0.48 -15.98 -7.32
CA ARG A 21 -1.37 -16.30 -6.18
C ARG A 21 -1.92 -15.04 -5.49
N ARG A 22 -1.14 -13.96 -5.36
CA ARG A 22 -1.64 -12.68 -4.79
C ARG A 22 -2.76 -12.09 -5.63
N PHE A 23 -2.60 -12.06 -6.95
CA PHE A 23 -3.64 -11.53 -7.85
C PHE A 23 -4.90 -12.41 -7.83
N LEU A 24 -4.75 -13.73 -7.78
CA LEU A 24 -5.88 -14.65 -7.57
C LEU A 24 -6.62 -14.38 -6.26
N ARG A 25 -5.90 -14.31 -5.13
CA ARG A 25 -6.50 -14.04 -3.81
C ARG A 25 -7.21 -12.68 -3.79
N ALA A 26 -6.66 -11.67 -4.45
CA ALA A 26 -7.27 -10.35 -4.54
C ALA A 26 -8.60 -10.31 -5.32
N ARG A 27 -8.87 -11.33 -6.15
CA ARG A 27 -10.10 -11.46 -6.95
C ARG A 27 -10.89 -12.73 -6.62
N ASP A 28 -10.76 -13.25 -5.39
CA ASP A 28 -11.56 -14.39 -4.90
C ASP A 28 -11.38 -15.66 -5.74
N LEU A 29 -10.16 -15.85 -6.26
CA LEU A 29 -9.78 -16.96 -7.15
C LEU A 29 -10.53 -16.96 -8.49
N ASP A 30 -11.24 -15.88 -8.83
CA ASP A 30 -11.81 -15.66 -10.16
C ASP A 30 -10.67 -15.47 -11.17
N ILE A 31 -10.50 -16.48 -12.04
CA ILE A 31 -9.37 -16.57 -12.96
C ILE A 31 -9.39 -15.41 -13.96
N GLU A 32 -10.56 -15.05 -14.47
CA GLU A 32 -10.69 -14.02 -15.51
C GLU A 32 -10.40 -12.64 -14.93
N LYS A 33 -11.04 -12.30 -13.80
CA LYS A 33 -10.80 -11.02 -13.12
C LYS A 33 -9.36 -10.89 -12.63
N ALA A 34 -8.76 -11.96 -12.15
CA ALA A 34 -7.35 -11.97 -11.71
C ALA A 34 -6.40 -11.80 -12.90
N SER A 35 -6.66 -12.47 -14.03
CA SER A 35 -5.85 -12.34 -15.26
C SER A 35 -5.91 -10.90 -15.80
N ASN A 36 -7.10 -10.33 -15.90
CA ASN A 36 -7.30 -8.95 -16.33
C ASN A 36 -6.58 -7.94 -15.43
N LEU A 37 -6.63 -8.11 -14.11
CA LEU A 37 -5.90 -7.27 -13.17
C LEU A 37 -4.38 -7.41 -13.34
N PHE A 38 -3.91 -8.65 -13.50
CA PHE A 38 -2.49 -8.96 -13.62
C PHE A 38 -1.88 -8.37 -14.89
N LEU A 39 -2.56 -8.49 -16.02
CA LEU A 39 -2.12 -7.90 -17.30
C LEU A 39 -2.11 -6.37 -17.25
N LYS A 40 -3.13 -5.76 -16.61
CA LYS A 40 -3.12 -4.31 -16.34
C LYS A 40 -1.91 -3.91 -15.50
N TYR A 41 -1.57 -4.70 -14.48
CA TYR A 41 -0.38 -4.46 -13.67
C TYR A 41 0.91 -4.57 -14.50
N LEU A 42 1.07 -5.58 -15.36
CA LEU A 42 2.28 -5.72 -16.20
C LEU A 42 2.46 -4.51 -17.11
N SER A 43 1.40 -4.09 -17.81
CA SER A 43 1.43 -2.90 -18.67
C SER A 43 1.73 -1.63 -17.86
N TRP A 44 1.14 -1.49 -16.67
CA TRP A 44 1.41 -0.37 -15.79
C TRP A 44 2.86 -0.36 -15.30
N ARG A 45 3.40 -1.51 -14.88
CA ARG A 45 4.76 -1.62 -14.34
C ARG A 45 5.81 -1.24 -15.38
N GLN A 46 5.65 -1.70 -16.62
CA GLN A 46 6.55 -1.36 -17.73
C GLN A 46 6.57 0.16 -18.00
N LYS A 47 5.41 0.83 -17.93
CA LYS A 47 5.31 2.28 -18.18
C LYS A 47 5.76 3.13 -17.00
N PHE A 48 5.41 2.71 -15.79
CA PHE A 48 5.61 3.50 -14.58
C PHE A 48 7.01 3.32 -13.98
N VAL A 49 7.62 2.15 -14.18
CA VAL A 49 8.95 1.79 -13.68
C VAL A 49 9.81 1.25 -14.84
N PRO A 50 10.08 2.04 -15.88
CA PRO A 50 10.71 1.55 -17.12
C PRO A 50 12.13 1.02 -16.90
N ASN A 51 12.84 1.54 -15.89
CA ASN A 51 14.19 1.10 -15.53
C ASN A 51 14.20 -0.06 -14.52
N GLY A 52 13.03 -0.65 -14.21
CA GLY A 52 12.87 -1.71 -13.21
C GLY A 52 12.83 -1.24 -11.76
N PHE A 53 13.40 -0.07 -11.45
CA PHE A 53 13.36 0.58 -10.13
C PHE A 53 13.05 2.08 -10.24
N ILE A 54 12.58 2.67 -9.14
CA ILE A 54 12.49 4.13 -8.96
C ILE A 54 13.72 4.60 -8.18
N GLY A 55 14.44 5.59 -8.71
CA GLY A 55 15.62 6.18 -8.07
C GLY A 55 15.27 7.24 -7.02
N ALA A 56 16.15 7.44 -6.03
CA ALA A 56 15.96 8.50 -5.02
C ALA A 56 15.91 9.92 -5.64
N SER A 57 16.59 10.13 -6.76
CA SER A 57 16.59 11.38 -7.53
C SER A 57 15.23 11.71 -8.16
N GLU A 58 14.33 10.72 -8.31
CA GLU A 58 12.98 10.94 -8.86
C GLU A 58 11.97 11.37 -7.78
N ILE A 59 12.34 11.27 -6.50
CA ILE A 59 11.47 11.51 -5.34
C ILE A 59 12.15 12.35 -4.23
N PRO A 60 12.94 13.39 -4.57
CA PRO A 60 13.76 14.11 -3.59
C PRO A 60 12.92 14.83 -2.53
N ASN A 61 11.78 15.43 -2.90
CA ASN A 61 10.93 16.17 -1.97
C ASN A 61 10.23 15.22 -1.00
N GLU A 62 9.78 14.08 -1.53
CA GLU A 62 9.13 13.04 -0.74
C GLU A 62 10.07 12.39 0.28
N LEU A 63 11.34 12.18 -0.09
CA LEU A 63 12.37 11.69 0.82
C LEU A 63 12.77 12.72 1.88
N ALA A 64 12.87 13.99 1.50
CA ALA A 64 13.24 15.08 2.42
C ALA A 64 12.27 15.22 3.61
N HIS A 65 11.01 14.80 3.44
CA HIS A 65 10.01 14.81 4.50
C HIS A 65 10.30 13.84 5.65
N ASN A 66 11.17 12.83 5.45
CA ASN A 66 11.52 11.85 6.47
C ASN A 66 10.27 11.27 7.16
N LYS A 67 9.27 10.91 6.34
CA LYS A 67 7.92 10.52 6.80
C LYS A 67 7.67 9.03 6.84
N MET A 68 8.65 8.20 6.48
CA MET A 68 8.52 6.75 6.55
C MET A 68 9.83 6.07 6.93
N PHE A 69 9.75 5.08 7.80
CA PHE A 69 10.86 4.24 8.22
C PHE A 69 10.44 2.78 8.26
N MET A 70 11.39 1.87 8.11
CA MET A 70 11.18 0.43 8.29
C MET A 70 11.91 -0.01 9.55
N GLN A 71 11.22 -0.72 10.44
CA GLN A 71 11.68 -1.02 11.79
C GLN A 71 11.51 -2.52 12.13
N GLY A 72 12.51 -3.33 11.81
CA GLY A 72 12.53 -4.75 12.18
C GLY A 72 11.32 -5.54 11.67
N LEU A 73 11.01 -6.63 12.37
CA LEU A 73 9.93 -7.55 12.05
C LEU A 73 8.94 -7.65 13.22
N ASP A 74 7.66 -7.90 12.93
CA ASP A 74 6.68 -8.25 13.95
C ASP A 74 6.82 -9.71 14.40
N LYS A 75 6.02 -10.12 15.39
CA LYS A 75 6.02 -11.49 15.91
C LYS A 75 5.68 -12.58 14.89
N ASN A 76 5.15 -12.22 13.72
CA ASN A 76 4.82 -13.14 12.64
C ASN A 76 5.87 -13.09 11.51
N GLY A 77 6.97 -12.34 11.68
CA GLY A 77 8.02 -12.19 10.66
C GLY A 77 7.72 -11.13 9.59
N ARG A 78 6.69 -10.30 9.77
CA ARG A 78 6.33 -9.23 8.81
C ARG A 78 7.19 -7.99 9.03
N PRO A 79 7.78 -7.39 7.99
CA PRO A 79 8.42 -6.08 8.11
C PRO A 79 7.45 -5.05 8.67
N ILE A 80 7.92 -4.25 9.64
CA ILE A 80 7.14 -3.14 10.19
C ILE A 80 7.56 -1.85 9.50
N VAL A 81 6.57 -1.10 9.04
CA VAL A 81 6.72 0.21 8.41
C VAL A 81 6.04 1.23 9.31
N VAL A 82 6.72 2.33 9.62
CA VAL A 82 6.17 3.43 10.40
C VAL A 82 6.07 4.65 9.49
N VAL A 83 4.88 5.21 9.36
CA VAL A 83 4.57 6.39 8.55
C VAL A 83 4.12 7.53 9.46
N PHE A 84 4.73 8.70 9.33
CA PHE A 84 4.43 9.88 10.14
C PHE A 84 3.55 10.86 9.34
N GLY A 85 2.24 10.83 9.60
CA GLY A 85 1.26 11.67 8.91
C GLY A 85 1.51 13.17 9.09
N GLY A 86 1.93 13.61 10.28
CA GLY A 86 2.23 15.03 10.54
C GLY A 86 3.42 15.59 9.73
N ARG A 87 4.22 14.70 9.10
CA ARG A 87 5.34 15.09 8.22
C ARG A 87 4.95 15.08 6.74
N HIS A 88 3.75 14.63 6.39
CA HIS A 88 3.29 14.64 5.02
C HIS A 88 3.02 16.08 4.56
N LYS A 89 3.62 16.51 3.45
CA LYS A 89 3.25 17.74 2.77
C LYS A 89 2.69 17.39 1.39
N GLN A 90 1.60 18.06 1.02
CA GLN A 90 1.01 17.97 -0.30
C GLN A 90 1.99 18.55 -1.32
N ASN A 91 2.42 17.70 -2.24
CA ASN A 91 3.38 18.03 -3.29
C ASN A 91 2.86 17.52 -4.64
N ASN A 92 3.74 17.46 -5.64
CA ASN A 92 3.44 16.86 -6.93
C ASN A 92 2.93 15.41 -6.77
N ILE A 93 1.72 15.15 -7.28
CA ILE A 93 1.07 13.85 -7.16
C ILE A 93 1.83 12.72 -7.88
N GLU A 94 2.52 13.02 -8.99
CA GLU A 94 3.31 12.03 -9.72
C GLU A 94 4.59 11.65 -8.96
N GLU A 95 5.24 12.61 -8.32
CA GLU A 95 6.35 12.35 -7.39
C GLU A 95 5.87 11.49 -6.20
N PHE A 96 4.72 11.84 -5.62
CA PHE A 96 4.13 11.07 -4.53
C PHE A 96 3.80 9.62 -4.94
N LYS A 97 3.21 9.39 -6.12
CA LYS A 97 2.98 8.03 -6.65
C LYS A 97 4.29 7.25 -6.79
N ARG A 98 5.33 7.88 -7.34
CA ARG A 98 6.68 7.27 -7.44
C ARG A 98 7.24 6.94 -6.07
N PHE A 99 7.06 7.80 -5.07
CA PHE A 99 7.47 7.56 -3.69
C PHE A 99 6.76 6.36 -3.06
N VAL A 100 5.45 6.20 -3.31
CA VAL A 100 4.68 5.03 -2.85
C VAL A 100 5.25 3.75 -3.46
N VAL A 101 5.52 3.73 -4.77
CA VAL A 101 6.11 2.58 -5.47
C VAL A 101 7.51 2.26 -4.96
N TYR A 102 8.39 3.26 -4.87
CA TYR A 102 9.72 3.15 -4.30
C TYR A 102 9.70 2.50 -2.91
N THR A 103 8.80 2.99 -2.07
CA THR A 103 8.57 2.50 -0.71
C THR A 103 8.15 1.03 -0.71
N LEU A 104 7.15 0.67 -1.50
CA LEU A 104 6.60 -0.68 -1.53
C LEU A 104 7.61 -1.69 -2.08
N ASP A 105 8.37 -1.33 -3.11
CA ASP A 105 9.46 -2.15 -3.63
C ASP A 105 10.55 -2.37 -2.56
N LYS A 106 10.93 -1.32 -1.82
CA LYS A 106 11.87 -1.45 -0.70
C LYS A 106 11.36 -2.29 0.46
N ILE A 107 10.07 -2.24 0.75
CA ILE A 107 9.46 -3.10 1.77
C ILE A 107 9.51 -4.55 1.29
N CYS A 108 9.14 -4.80 0.03
CA CYS A 108 9.14 -6.14 -0.57
C CYS A 108 10.56 -6.75 -0.59
N SER A 109 11.60 -5.97 -0.88
CA SER A 109 12.98 -6.47 -0.90
C SER A 109 13.54 -6.82 0.48
N ARG A 110 12.91 -6.32 1.56
CA ARG A 110 13.27 -6.64 2.95
C ARG A 110 12.39 -7.74 3.56
N MET A 111 11.45 -8.30 2.81
CA MET A 111 10.63 -9.39 3.32
C MET A 111 11.47 -10.68 3.45
N PRO A 112 11.44 -11.35 4.61
CA PRO A 112 12.06 -12.67 4.75
C PRO A 112 11.50 -13.69 3.74
N GLY A 113 12.26 -14.76 3.47
CA GLY A 113 11.82 -15.84 2.59
C GLY A 113 10.45 -16.39 3.01
N GLY A 114 9.53 -16.50 2.05
CA GLY A 114 8.15 -16.95 2.28
C GLY A 114 7.21 -15.91 2.90
N GLN A 115 7.70 -14.73 3.29
CA GLN A 115 6.86 -13.64 3.76
C GLN A 115 6.37 -12.76 2.61
N GLU A 116 5.04 -12.62 2.47
CA GLU A 116 4.46 -11.78 1.40
C GLU A 116 3.93 -10.42 1.89
N LYS A 117 3.85 -10.23 3.22
CA LYS A 117 3.08 -9.15 3.85
C LYS A 117 3.90 -8.30 4.79
N PHE A 118 3.51 -7.03 4.91
CA PHE A 118 4.08 -6.09 5.88
C PHE A 118 3.02 -5.55 6.85
N VAL A 119 3.48 -4.95 7.94
CA VAL A 119 2.65 -4.21 8.89
C VAL A 119 2.97 -2.74 8.77
N CYS A 120 1.95 -1.89 8.78
CA CYS A 120 2.10 -0.44 8.76
C CYS A 120 1.59 0.16 10.08
N ILE A 121 2.32 1.13 10.62
CA ILE A 121 1.93 1.98 11.74
C ILE A 121 1.86 3.41 11.22
N GLY A 122 0.66 3.96 11.04
CA GLY A 122 0.45 5.37 10.70
C GLY A 122 0.34 6.21 11.97
N ASP A 123 1.38 6.94 12.33
CA ASP A 123 1.35 7.91 13.42
C ASP A 123 0.82 9.26 12.92
N LEU A 124 -0.36 9.64 13.39
CA LEU A 124 -1.02 10.90 13.04
C LEU A 124 -0.74 12.03 14.05
N LYS A 125 0.24 11.87 14.94
CA LYS A 125 0.67 12.97 15.81
C LYS A 125 1.11 14.17 14.96
N GLY A 126 0.47 15.32 15.22
CA GLY A 126 0.72 16.56 14.47
C GLY A 126 0.09 16.61 13.07
N TRP A 127 -0.70 15.60 12.66
CA TRP A 127 -1.45 15.65 11.41
C TRP A 127 -2.63 16.64 11.52
N GLY A 128 -2.78 17.50 10.52
CA GLY A 128 -3.89 18.46 10.42
C GLY A 128 -4.26 18.80 8.98
N TYR A 129 -4.98 19.90 8.77
CA TYR A 129 -5.47 20.33 7.46
C TYR A 129 -4.36 20.44 6.40
N SER A 130 -3.20 21.00 6.74
CA SER A 130 -2.06 21.15 5.84
C SER A 130 -1.44 19.81 5.41
N ASN A 131 -1.65 18.74 6.17
CA ASN A 131 -1.16 17.40 5.87
C ASN A 131 -2.22 16.51 5.18
N SER A 132 -3.49 16.96 5.14
CA SER A 132 -4.62 16.17 4.67
C SER A 132 -4.67 16.12 3.14
N ASP A 133 -4.02 15.12 2.55
CA ASP A 133 -3.94 14.94 1.10
C ASP A 133 -4.87 13.83 0.60
N ILE A 134 -6.14 14.15 0.37
CA ILE A 134 -7.12 13.17 -0.13
C ILE A 134 -6.70 12.60 -1.49
N ARG A 135 -6.12 13.43 -2.38
CA ARG A 135 -5.71 13.00 -3.72
C ARG A 135 -4.54 12.01 -3.63
N GLY A 136 -3.55 12.30 -2.79
CA GLY A 136 -2.45 11.40 -2.47
C GLY A 136 -2.95 10.09 -1.87
N TYR A 137 -3.84 10.14 -0.88
CA TYR A 137 -4.36 8.92 -0.24
C TYR A 137 -5.09 8.01 -1.23
N LEU A 138 -5.90 8.57 -2.12
CA LEU A 138 -6.58 7.81 -3.17
C LEU A 138 -5.58 7.23 -4.19
N ALA A 139 -4.54 7.97 -4.56
CA ALA A 139 -3.50 7.47 -5.45
C ALA A 139 -2.72 6.31 -4.82
N ALA A 140 -2.31 6.44 -3.56
CA ALA A 140 -1.64 5.37 -2.81
C ALA A 140 -2.54 4.13 -2.67
N LEU A 141 -3.83 4.34 -2.40
CA LEU A 141 -4.82 3.26 -2.28
C LEU A 141 -5.00 2.51 -3.60
N SER A 142 -5.12 3.21 -4.74
CA SER A 142 -5.20 2.55 -6.05
C SER A 142 -3.93 1.74 -6.35
N ILE A 143 -2.73 2.30 -6.11
CA ILE A 143 -1.47 1.56 -6.29
C ILE A 143 -1.44 0.29 -5.43
N LEU A 144 -1.83 0.40 -4.15
CA LEU A 144 -1.87 -0.75 -3.24
C LEU A 144 -2.85 -1.84 -3.70
N GLN A 145 -4.05 -1.45 -4.13
CA GLN A 145 -5.10 -2.39 -4.52
C GLN A 145 -4.86 -3.04 -5.89
N ASP A 146 -4.35 -2.26 -6.85
CA ASP A 146 -4.25 -2.67 -8.24
C ASP A 146 -2.87 -3.24 -8.60
N CYS A 147 -1.81 -2.74 -7.93
CA CYS A 147 -0.42 -3.09 -8.27
C CYS A 147 0.31 -3.89 -7.18
N TYR A 148 -0.10 -3.75 -5.92
CA TYR A 148 0.48 -4.48 -4.78
C TYR A 148 -0.57 -5.28 -3.99
N PRO A 149 -1.42 -6.06 -4.68
CA PRO A 149 -2.48 -6.80 -4.00
C PRO A 149 -1.92 -7.72 -2.92
N GLU A 150 -2.66 -7.83 -1.80
CA GLU A 150 -2.37 -8.78 -0.71
C GLU A 150 -0.97 -8.58 -0.07
N ARG A 151 -0.42 -7.36 -0.11
CA ARG A 151 0.86 -6.99 0.53
C ARG A 151 0.73 -6.38 1.93
N LEU A 152 -0.32 -5.61 2.17
CA LEU A 152 -0.57 -5.08 3.52
C LEU A 152 -1.16 -6.21 4.36
N GLY A 153 -0.58 -6.50 5.53
CA GLY A 153 -1.11 -7.48 6.48
C GLY A 153 -1.86 -6.82 7.65
N LYS A 154 -1.35 -5.72 8.19
CA LYS A 154 -2.07 -4.90 9.19
C LYS A 154 -1.69 -3.43 9.04
N LEU A 155 -2.62 -2.54 9.31
CA LEU A 155 -2.40 -1.11 9.46
C LEU A 155 -2.93 -0.64 10.81
N PHE A 156 -2.04 -0.10 11.63
CA PHE A 156 -2.33 0.51 12.92
C PHE A 156 -2.24 2.03 12.75
N ILE A 157 -3.33 2.76 12.91
CA ILE A 157 -3.29 4.23 12.89
C ILE A 157 -3.32 4.69 14.33
N VAL A 158 -2.33 5.47 14.78
CA VAL A 158 -2.21 5.95 16.15
C VAL A 158 -2.26 7.46 16.22
N HIS A 159 -2.58 8.03 17.40
CA HIS A 159 -2.70 9.48 17.62
C HIS A 159 -3.70 10.16 16.68
N VAL A 160 -4.80 9.49 16.37
CA VAL A 160 -5.81 9.96 15.41
C VAL A 160 -6.45 11.27 15.89
N PRO A 161 -6.26 12.41 15.19
CA PRO A 161 -6.93 13.67 15.54
C PRO A 161 -8.40 13.64 15.12
N TYR A 162 -9.27 14.39 15.79
CA TYR A 162 -10.71 14.41 15.49
C TYR A 162 -11.02 14.73 14.02
N LEU A 163 -10.26 15.66 13.44
CA LEU A 163 -10.36 16.05 12.03
C LEU A 163 -10.14 14.88 11.05
N PHE A 164 -9.34 13.87 11.43
CA PHE A 164 -9.06 12.73 10.56
C PHE A 164 -10.32 11.99 10.14
N MET A 165 -11.37 11.99 10.98
CA MET A 165 -12.63 11.31 10.66
C MET A 165 -13.30 11.87 9.41
N THR A 166 -13.13 13.17 9.12
CA THR A 166 -13.64 13.78 7.88
C THR A 166 -12.87 13.29 6.65
N ALA A 167 -11.54 13.27 6.72
CA ALA A 167 -10.70 12.73 5.65
C ALA A 167 -10.97 11.23 5.44
N TRP A 168 -11.13 10.47 6.52
CA TRP A 168 -11.45 9.05 6.48
C TRP A 168 -12.76 8.79 5.75
N LYS A 169 -13.82 9.57 6.02
CA LYS A 169 -15.10 9.45 5.32
C LYS A 169 -14.98 9.66 3.81
N ALA A 170 -14.06 10.53 3.36
CA ALA A 170 -13.82 10.75 1.93
C ALA A 170 -13.06 9.59 1.28
N VAL A 171 -12.09 8.98 1.97
CA VAL A 171 -11.28 7.87 1.43
C VAL A 171 -11.99 6.52 1.53
N TYR A 172 -12.77 6.30 2.59
CA TYR A 172 -13.39 5.01 2.92
C TYR A 172 -14.18 4.37 1.76
N PRO A 173 -14.99 5.09 0.96
CA PRO A 173 -15.73 4.50 -0.15
C PRO A 173 -14.86 3.78 -1.17
N PHE A 174 -13.61 4.22 -1.37
CA PHE A 174 -12.68 3.70 -2.36
C PHE A 174 -11.87 2.48 -1.88
N ILE A 175 -11.95 2.16 -0.59
CA ILE A 175 -11.30 0.97 -0.03
C ILE A 175 -12.04 -0.28 -0.49
N ASP A 176 -11.28 -1.30 -0.92
CA ASP A 176 -11.83 -2.57 -1.33
C ASP A 176 -12.66 -3.23 -0.22
N SER A 177 -13.65 -4.03 -0.60
CA SER A 177 -14.61 -4.61 0.34
C SER A 177 -13.96 -5.59 1.35
N LYS A 178 -12.83 -6.23 1.00
CA LYS A 178 -12.11 -7.15 1.90
C LYS A 178 -11.36 -6.39 2.97
N THR A 179 -10.73 -5.28 2.61
CA THR A 179 -10.06 -4.37 3.52
C THR A 179 -11.07 -3.69 4.44
N LYS A 180 -12.23 -3.25 3.91
CA LYS A 180 -13.34 -2.70 4.72
C LYS A 180 -13.84 -3.64 5.81
N LYS A 181 -14.08 -4.93 5.47
CA LYS A 181 -14.57 -5.96 6.41
C LYS A 181 -13.65 -6.18 7.62
N LYS A 182 -12.44 -5.65 7.59
CA LYS A 182 -11.39 -5.88 8.60
C LYS A 182 -10.92 -4.62 9.30
N VAL A 183 -11.56 -3.49 9.00
CA VAL A 183 -11.43 -2.28 9.80
C VAL A 183 -12.16 -2.54 11.11
N LYS A 184 -11.40 -2.85 12.17
CA LYS A 184 -11.93 -2.92 13.52
C LYS A 184 -11.79 -1.52 14.13
N HIS A 185 -12.92 -0.83 14.25
CA HIS A 185 -12.99 0.40 15.02
C HIS A 185 -13.05 0.05 16.52
N GLU A 186 -11.90 -0.15 17.15
CA GLU A 186 -11.83 -0.16 18.62
C GLU A 186 -11.78 1.28 19.12
N MET A 187 -12.95 1.91 19.20
CA MET A 187 -13.15 3.19 19.88
C MET A 187 -13.49 2.93 21.34
N SER A 188 -12.52 2.54 22.18
CA SER A 188 -12.79 2.44 23.61
C SER A 188 -12.75 3.84 24.24
N PHE A 189 -13.72 4.13 25.11
CA PHE A 189 -13.85 5.42 25.80
C PHE A 189 -12.61 5.77 26.65
N LEU A 190 -11.78 4.76 26.95
CA LEU A 190 -10.48 4.85 27.63
C LEU A 190 -9.26 4.87 26.68
N ALA A 191 -9.39 4.49 25.40
CA ALA A 191 -8.32 4.50 24.40
C ALA A 191 -8.68 5.40 23.21
N ARG A 192 -8.62 6.72 23.41
CA ARG A 192 -8.84 7.75 22.37
C ARG A 192 -7.79 7.79 21.23
N LYS A 193 -7.08 6.70 20.89
CA LYS A 193 -5.83 6.85 20.11
C LYS A 193 -5.52 5.84 19.00
N CYS A 194 -6.33 4.83 18.66
CA CYS A 194 -5.94 3.86 17.62
C CYS A 194 -7.08 3.40 16.67
N ILE A 195 -6.82 3.32 15.36
CA ILE A 195 -7.65 2.59 14.37
C ILE A 195 -6.87 1.35 13.92
N PHE A 196 -7.52 0.18 13.95
CA PHE A 196 -6.91 -1.07 13.54
C PHE A 196 -7.52 -1.56 12.22
N MET A 197 -6.68 -1.81 11.24
CA MET A 197 -7.06 -2.47 9.99
C MET A 197 -6.22 -3.73 9.83
N HIS A 198 -6.84 -4.84 9.49
CA HIS A 198 -6.11 -6.02 9.03
C HIS A 198 -6.30 -6.08 7.52
N ALA A 199 -5.22 -6.15 6.75
CA ALA A 199 -5.32 -6.51 5.33
C ALA A 199 -4.89 -7.97 5.21
N ASN A 200 -5.45 -8.70 4.23
CA ASN A 200 -5.27 -10.16 4.16
C ASN A 200 -3.81 -10.49 4.29
#